data_AF-A0A0M9YV54-F1
#
_entry.id   AF-A0A0M9YV54-F1
#
_cell.length_a   1.000
_cell.length_b   1.000
_cell.length_c   1.000
_cell.angle_alpha   90.00
_cell.angle_beta   90.00
_cell.angle_gamma   90.00
#
_symmetry.space_group_name_H-M   'P 1'
#
loop_
_entity.id
_entity.type
_entity.pdbx_description
1 polymer ?
#
loop_
_entity_poly.entity_id
_entity_poly.type
_entity_poly.pdbx_seq_one_letter_code
_entity_poly.pdbx_strand_id
1 'polypeptide(L)'
;MLPGGSEPRPDGARYIEEPTDSHVQAARFYDDIRANPENLNIAAISDNTGISPQVLDRVRTHFFLTEHVVAEAPGLSRNGYFTPRSDIAEIWEAASRRSLTPEETTKFERYIGHEYVESQLLEAGLPYTVDAPHMWDSFQNSDGPVEYYHEFPRSPRDAGAHDLAVNEGRGGFNHWRAVGFDVPKIELASDLSNIDEVVAALKDELRAKGIELK
;
A
#
# COMPACT_ATOMS: atom_id res chain seq x y z
N MET A 1 8.36 -15.48 22.75
CA MET A 1 9.09 -15.49 21.47
C MET A 1 8.09 -15.97 20.42
N LEU A 2 7.51 -15.05 19.66
CA LEU A 2 6.60 -15.42 18.57
C LEU A 2 7.45 -15.91 17.38
N PRO A 3 7.01 -16.95 16.65
CA PRO A 3 7.76 -17.51 15.53
C PRO A 3 7.74 -16.52 14.36
N GLY A 4 8.88 -16.33 13.69
CA GLY A 4 8.94 -15.42 12.54
C GLY A 4 10.34 -15.08 12.01
N GLY A 5 11.41 -15.25 12.80
CA GLY A 5 12.79 -15.21 12.28
C GLY A 5 13.28 -13.88 11.67
N SER A 6 12.45 -12.84 11.57
CA SER A 6 12.88 -11.49 11.22
C SER A 6 13.67 -10.92 12.40
N GLU A 7 14.98 -10.68 12.20
CA GLU A 7 15.80 -10.01 13.21
C GLU A 7 15.16 -8.67 13.58
N PRO A 8 15.01 -8.35 14.88
CA PRO A 8 14.57 -7.02 15.29
C PRO A 8 15.56 -5.97 14.77
N ARG A 9 15.06 -4.79 14.39
CA ARG A 9 15.90 -3.61 14.11
C ARG A 9 16.77 -3.26 15.33
N PRO A 10 17.77 -2.35 15.20
CA PRO A 10 18.56 -1.88 16.34
C PRO A 10 17.74 -1.30 17.50
N ASP A 11 16.53 -0.82 17.24
CA ASP A 11 15.55 -0.35 18.23
C ASP A 11 14.51 -1.42 18.64
N GLY A 12 14.58 -2.62 18.07
CA GLY A 12 13.72 -3.76 18.38
C GLY A 12 12.42 -3.84 17.58
N ALA A 13 12.06 -2.79 16.84
CA ALA A 13 10.81 -2.73 16.07
C ALA A 13 10.95 -3.42 14.70
N ARG A 14 9.83 -3.88 14.12
CA ARG A 14 9.81 -4.56 12.81
C ARG A 14 8.98 -3.83 11.78
N TYR A 15 7.96 -3.13 12.25
CA TYR A 15 6.98 -2.44 11.42
C TYR A 15 7.29 -0.93 11.41
N ILE A 16 6.63 -0.20 10.51
CA ILE A 16 6.61 1.27 10.55
C ILE A 16 6.09 1.69 11.93
N GLU A 17 4.88 1.28 12.28
CA GLU A 17 4.34 1.39 13.64
C GLU A 17 4.09 0.01 14.25
N GLU A 18 4.35 -0.12 15.55
CA GLU A 18 4.04 -1.36 16.26
C GLU A 18 2.52 -1.55 16.36
N PRO A 19 1.99 -2.73 15.97
CA PRO A 19 0.56 -2.97 15.97
C PRO A 19 -0.02 -2.94 17.40
N THR A 20 -1.20 -2.35 17.55
CA THR A 20 -1.96 -2.38 18.80
C THR A 20 -2.46 -3.80 19.12
N ASP A 21 -2.94 -4.01 20.36
CA ASP A 21 -3.47 -5.31 20.81
C ASP A 21 -4.57 -5.88 19.89
N SER A 22 -5.38 -5.01 19.27
CA SER A 22 -6.43 -5.42 18.33
C SER A 22 -5.90 -6.00 17.01
N HIS A 23 -4.62 -5.80 16.71
CA HIS A 23 -3.95 -6.23 15.48
C HIS A 23 -2.88 -7.32 15.69
N VAL A 24 -2.76 -7.87 16.91
CA VAL A 24 -1.77 -8.92 17.22
C VAL A 24 -1.94 -10.16 16.34
N GLN A 25 -3.17 -10.54 16.01
CA GLN A 25 -3.43 -11.67 15.13
C GLN A 25 -3.02 -11.38 13.68
N ALA A 26 -3.22 -10.15 13.20
CA ALA A 26 -2.71 -9.70 11.91
C ALA A 26 -1.18 -9.76 11.89
N ALA A 27 -0.52 -9.29 12.94
CA ALA A 27 0.93 -9.33 13.05
C ALA A 27 1.48 -10.76 12.93
N ARG A 28 0.82 -11.74 13.56
CA ARG A 28 1.18 -13.17 13.42
C ARG A 28 0.99 -13.68 11.99
N PHE A 29 -0.10 -13.30 11.33
CA PHE A 29 -0.35 -13.67 9.93
C PHE A 29 0.73 -13.08 9.01
N TYR A 30 1.11 -11.82 9.20
CA TYR A 30 2.15 -11.15 8.40
C TYR A 30 3.53 -11.76 8.66
N ASP A 31 3.86 -12.04 9.93
CA ASP A 31 5.09 -12.75 10.31
C ASP A 31 5.16 -14.14 9.68
N ASP A 32 4.04 -14.89 9.62
CA ASP A 32 4.00 -16.21 8.99
C ASP A 32 4.19 -16.14 7.48
N ILE A 33 3.55 -15.19 6.79
CA ILE A 33 3.77 -14.97 5.35
C ILE A 33 5.24 -14.62 5.08
N ARG A 34 5.87 -13.78 5.91
CA ARG A 34 7.29 -13.44 5.74
C ARG A 34 8.20 -14.64 5.95
N ALA A 35 7.92 -15.46 6.96
CA ALA A 35 8.71 -16.66 7.21
C ALA A 35 8.50 -17.74 6.15
N ASN A 36 7.28 -17.85 5.60
CA ASN A 36 6.85 -18.89 4.68
C ASN A 36 5.90 -18.30 3.60
N PRO A 37 6.42 -17.59 2.58
CA PRO A 37 5.56 -16.90 1.60
C PRO A 37 4.56 -17.80 0.87
N GLU A 38 4.93 -19.08 0.68
CA GLU A 38 4.09 -20.10 0.05
C GLU A 38 2.87 -20.52 0.88
N ASN A 39 2.81 -20.18 2.17
CA ASN A 39 1.62 -20.40 2.99
C ASN A 39 0.43 -19.56 2.49
N LEU A 40 0.70 -18.42 1.84
CA LEU A 40 -0.31 -17.66 1.14
C LEU A 40 -0.50 -18.25 -0.26
N ASN A 41 -1.49 -19.13 -0.41
CA ASN A 41 -1.75 -19.84 -1.66
C ASN A 41 -2.31 -18.89 -2.75
N ILE A 42 -1.41 -18.29 -3.53
CA ILE A 42 -1.74 -17.37 -4.62
C ILE A 42 -2.63 -18.02 -5.69
N ALA A 43 -2.45 -19.31 -5.97
CA ALA A 43 -3.28 -20.00 -6.96
C ALA A 43 -4.74 -20.08 -6.50
N ALA A 44 -4.98 -20.45 -5.23
CA ALA A 44 -6.33 -20.46 -4.67
C ALA A 44 -6.96 -19.07 -4.64
N ILE A 45 -6.18 -18.03 -4.30
CA ILE A 45 -6.65 -16.64 -4.30
C ILE A 45 -7.04 -16.22 -5.72
N SER A 46 -6.22 -16.55 -6.72
CA SER A 46 -6.53 -16.28 -8.12
C SER A 46 -7.82 -16.97 -8.56
N ASP A 47 -8.01 -18.26 -8.25
CA ASP A 47 -9.24 -18.99 -8.56
C ASP A 47 -10.48 -18.37 -7.89
N ASN A 48 -10.34 -17.87 -6.66
CA ASN A 48 -11.44 -17.30 -5.87
C ASN A 48 -11.79 -15.85 -6.23
N THR A 49 -10.87 -15.10 -6.83
CA THR A 49 -11.01 -13.65 -7.07
C THR A 49 -10.99 -13.27 -8.55
N GLY A 50 -10.45 -14.12 -9.42
CA GLY A 50 -10.22 -13.83 -10.84
C GLY A 50 -8.98 -12.95 -11.10
N ILE A 51 -8.30 -12.45 -10.06
CA ILE A 51 -7.09 -11.66 -10.21
C ILE A 51 -5.93 -12.57 -10.63
N SER A 52 -5.08 -12.11 -11.55
CA SER A 52 -3.98 -12.92 -12.05
C SER A 52 -2.95 -13.26 -10.95
N PRO A 53 -2.33 -14.46 -10.98
CA PRO A 53 -1.29 -14.82 -10.02
C PRO A 53 -0.11 -13.83 -10.00
N GLN A 54 0.22 -13.23 -11.15
CA GLN A 54 1.33 -12.27 -11.27
C GLN A 54 1.03 -10.97 -10.51
N VAL A 55 -0.20 -10.45 -10.62
CA VAL A 55 -0.63 -9.25 -9.87
C VAL A 55 -0.62 -9.53 -8.37
N LEU A 56 -1.17 -10.67 -7.96
CA LEU A 56 -1.21 -11.09 -6.56
C LEU A 56 0.18 -11.30 -5.97
N ASP A 57 1.10 -11.91 -6.73
CA ASP A 57 2.46 -12.16 -6.27
C ASP A 57 3.27 -10.87 -6.11
N ARG A 58 3.12 -9.92 -7.05
CA ARG A 58 3.72 -8.59 -6.91
C ARG A 58 3.24 -7.90 -5.65
N VAL A 59 1.93 -7.90 -5.41
CA VAL A 59 1.35 -7.27 -4.21
C VAL A 59 1.78 -7.98 -2.94
N ARG A 60 1.82 -9.33 -2.93
CA ARG A 60 2.36 -10.10 -1.80
C ARG A 60 3.79 -9.66 -1.48
N THR A 61 4.62 -9.55 -2.51
CA THR A 61 6.03 -9.16 -2.38
C THR A 61 6.18 -7.74 -1.86
N HIS A 62 5.47 -6.79 -2.47
CA HIS A 62 5.47 -5.38 -2.06
C HIS A 62 5.00 -5.20 -0.63
N PHE A 63 3.86 -5.78 -0.28
CA PHE A 63 3.17 -5.46 0.96
C PHE A 63 3.70 -6.25 2.16
N PHE A 64 3.99 -7.54 2.00
CA PHE A 64 4.43 -8.39 3.12
C PHE A 64 5.94 -8.55 3.20
N LEU A 65 6.63 -8.63 2.05
CA LEU A 65 8.02 -9.12 2.00
C LEU A 65 9.06 -8.01 1.81
N THR A 66 8.63 -6.78 1.53
CA THR A 66 9.52 -5.65 1.25
C THR A 66 9.43 -4.63 2.39
N GLU A 67 10.58 -4.13 2.83
CA GLU A 67 10.64 -2.96 3.72
C GLU A 67 10.56 -1.67 2.91
N HIS A 68 9.88 -0.67 3.45
CA HIS A 68 9.70 0.63 2.82
C HIS A 68 10.24 1.75 3.70
N VAL A 69 10.77 2.79 3.08
CA VAL A 69 11.09 4.05 3.75
C VAL A 69 9.84 4.91 3.77
N VAL A 70 9.25 5.07 4.95
CA VAL A 70 8.03 5.86 5.19
C VAL A 70 8.36 7.05 6.06
N ALA A 71 7.91 8.24 5.66
CA ALA A 71 8.02 9.42 6.49
C ALA A 71 6.91 9.39 7.56
N GLU A 72 7.26 9.58 8.83
CA GLU A 72 6.32 9.52 9.98
C GLU A 72 6.08 10.90 10.61
N ALA A 73 7.03 11.81 10.46
CA ALA A 73 6.96 13.18 10.93
C ALA A 73 7.93 14.06 10.12
N PRO A 74 7.88 15.41 10.23
CA PRO A 74 8.80 16.29 9.53
C PRO A 74 10.28 15.92 9.73
N GLY A 75 10.96 15.53 8.65
CA GLY A 75 12.37 15.15 8.69
C GLY A 75 12.66 13.83 9.41
N LEU A 76 11.62 13.03 9.71
CA LEU A 76 11.73 11.72 10.33
C LEU A 76 11.17 10.66 9.38
N SER A 77 12.07 9.88 8.79
CA SER A 77 11.71 8.69 8.01
C SER A 77 12.15 7.41 8.72
N ARG A 78 11.37 6.37 8.52
CA ARG A 78 11.59 5.04 9.08
C ARG A 78 11.64 4.01 7.96
N ASN A 79 12.59 3.09 8.04
CA ASN A 79 12.60 1.89 7.19
C ASN A 79 11.97 0.71 7.97
N GLY A 80 11.03 0.00 7.37
CA GLY A 80 10.41 -1.19 7.96
C GLY A 80 9.24 -1.74 7.15
N TYR A 81 8.63 -2.81 7.64
CA TYR A 81 7.43 -3.40 7.03
C TYR A 81 6.18 -2.58 7.36
N PHE A 82 5.16 -2.61 6.49
CA PHE A 82 3.88 -1.96 6.80
C PHE A 82 3.24 -2.52 8.08
N THR A 83 2.55 -1.65 8.81
CA THR A 83 1.89 -2.00 10.07
C THR A 83 0.74 -2.99 9.82
N PRO A 84 0.72 -4.14 10.52
CA PRO A 84 -0.31 -5.14 10.31
C PRO A 84 -1.69 -4.64 10.70
N ARG A 85 -2.67 -4.92 9.84
CA ARG A 85 -4.08 -4.61 10.08
C ARG A 85 -4.95 -5.85 9.97
N SER A 86 -5.85 -6.03 10.93
CA SER A 86 -6.75 -7.19 11.01
C SER A 86 -7.67 -7.26 9.81
N ASP A 87 -8.22 -6.12 9.38
CA ASP A 87 -9.17 -6.07 8.28
C ASP A 87 -8.55 -6.36 6.90
N ILE A 88 -7.22 -6.28 6.79
CA ILE A 88 -6.43 -6.69 5.62
C ILE A 88 -6.03 -8.16 5.75
N ALA A 89 -5.57 -8.60 6.92
CA ALA A 89 -5.24 -10.01 7.17
C ALA A 89 -6.45 -10.93 6.90
N GLU A 90 -7.61 -10.56 7.43
CA GLU A 90 -8.86 -11.32 7.31
C GLU A 90 -9.30 -11.48 5.84
N ILE A 91 -9.14 -10.46 5.01
CA ILE A 91 -9.58 -10.52 3.62
C ILE A 91 -8.65 -11.37 2.75
N TRP A 92 -7.33 -11.33 2.98
CA TRP A 92 -6.38 -12.25 2.36
C TRP A 92 -6.63 -13.70 2.77
N GLU A 93 -6.89 -13.93 4.06
CA GLU A 93 -7.23 -15.26 4.58
C GLU A 93 -8.54 -15.78 3.97
N ALA A 94 -9.57 -14.94 3.87
CA ALA A 94 -10.84 -15.28 3.22
C ALA A 94 -10.64 -15.62 1.74
N ALA A 95 -9.91 -14.78 1.00
CA ALA A 95 -9.64 -14.98 -0.42
C ALA A 95 -8.86 -16.28 -0.69
N SER A 96 -8.03 -16.73 0.25
CA SER A 96 -7.31 -18.00 0.13
C SER A 96 -8.17 -19.25 0.31
N ARG A 97 -9.37 -19.10 0.91
CA ARG A 97 -10.22 -20.23 1.35
C ARG A 97 -11.52 -20.35 0.59
N ARG A 98 -12.05 -19.25 0.07
CA ARG A 98 -13.35 -19.18 -0.60
C ARG A 98 -13.44 -17.99 -1.54
N SER A 99 -14.43 -18.02 -2.42
CA SER A 99 -14.89 -16.82 -3.10
C SER A 99 -15.35 -15.76 -2.08
N LEU A 100 -15.02 -14.51 -2.39
CA LEU A 100 -15.38 -13.35 -1.58
C LEU A 100 -16.86 -12.95 -1.79
N THR A 101 -17.47 -12.30 -0.79
CA THR A 101 -18.77 -11.63 -1.00
C THR A 101 -18.58 -10.41 -1.91
N PRO A 102 -19.63 -9.84 -2.53
CA PRO A 102 -19.49 -8.67 -3.38
C PRO A 102 -18.79 -7.47 -2.70
N GLU A 103 -19.07 -7.25 -1.42
CA GLU A 103 -18.44 -6.19 -0.61
C GLU A 103 -16.97 -6.48 -0.35
N GLU A 104 -16.63 -7.72 -0.01
CA GLU A 104 -15.25 -8.17 0.16
C GLU A 104 -14.49 -8.08 -1.18
N THR A 105 -15.07 -8.56 -2.28
CA THR A 105 -14.49 -8.45 -3.63
C THR A 105 -14.14 -7.00 -3.94
N THR A 106 -15.09 -6.07 -3.78
CA THR A 106 -14.84 -4.65 -4.04
C THR A 106 -13.70 -4.10 -3.18
N LYS A 107 -13.66 -4.47 -1.89
CA LYS A 107 -12.59 -4.05 -0.97
C LYS A 107 -11.24 -4.63 -1.40
N PHE A 108 -11.20 -5.92 -1.73
CA PHE A 108 -9.99 -6.62 -2.11
C PHE A 108 -9.43 -6.09 -3.44
N GLU A 109 -10.27 -5.90 -4.46
CA GLU A 109 -9.87 -5.32 -5.75
C GLU A 109 -9.25 -3.93 -5.60
N ARG A 110 -9.88 -3.05 -4.79
CA ARG A 110 -9.34 -1.71 -4.52
C ARG A 110 -8.01 -1.76 -3.81
N TYR A 111 -7.88 -2.63 -2.83
CA TYR A 111 -6.65 -2.81 -2.07
C TYR A 111 -5.52 -3.40 -2.93
N ILE A 112 -5.77 -4.49 -3.66
CA ILE A 112 -4.77 -5.07 -4.59
C ILE A 112 -4.39 -4.04 -5.66
N GLY A 113 -5.36 -3.29 -6.20
CA GLY A 113 -5.09 -2.22 -7.15
C GLY A 113 -4.24 -1.09 -6.56
N HIS A 114 -4.48 -0.71 -5.30
CA HIS A 114 -3.70 0.31 -4.59
C HIS A 114 -2.24 -0.13 -4.50
N GLU A 115 -2.00 -1.27 -3.87
CA GLU A 115 -0.65 -1.81 -3.63
C GLU A 115 0.10 -2.09 -4.94
N TYR A 116 -0.60 -2.58 -5.97
CA TYR A 116 0.02 -2.82 -7.26
C TYR A 116 0.51 -1.52 -7.91
N VAL A 117 -0.31 -0.46 -7.93
CA VAL A 117 0.10 0.83 -8.48
C VAL A 117 1.19 1.47 -7.63
N GLU A 118 1.05 1.47 -6.30
CA GLU A 118 2.06 2.01 -5.39
C GLU A 118 3.42 1.37 -5.64
N SER A 119 3.49 0.03 -5.64
CA SER A 119 4.73 -0.70 -5.89
C SER A 119 5.36 -0.35 -7.25
N GLN A 120 4.54 -0.15 -8.30
CA GLN A 120 4.99 0.22 -9.64
C GLN A 120 5.56 1.64 -9.70
N LEU A 121 5.04 2.56 -8.89
CA LEU A 121 5.51 3.94 -8.81
C LEU A 121 6.78 4.06 -7.95
N LEU A 122 6.85 3.29 -6.84
CA LEU A 122 8.07 3.17 -6.03
C LEU A 122 9.24 2.61 -6.85
N GLU A 123 9.01 1.53 -7.60
CA GLU A 123 10.02 0.94 -8.50
C GLU A 123 10.48 1.95 -9.56
N ALA A 124 9.56 2.79 -10.04
CA ALA A 124 9.85 3.89 -10.96
C ALA A 124 10.55 5.09 -10.30
N GLY A 125 10.83 5.03 -9.00
CA GLY A 125 11.67 6.00 -8.30
C GLY A 125 10.92 7.10 -7.54
N LEU A 126 9.59 7.07 -7.47
CA LEU A 126 8.86 7.95 -6.55
C LEU A 126 9.15 7.52 -5.09
N PRO A 127 9.19 8.47 -4.14
CA PRO A 127 9.14 8.12 -2.72
C PRO A 127 7.75 7.60 -2.36
N TYR A 128 7.62 6.91 -1.22
CA TYR A 128 6.32 6.47 -0.68
C TYR A 128 5.37 7.67 -0.49
N THR A 129 5.83 8.65 0.27
CA THR A 129 5.26 10.01 0.40
C THR A 129 6.38 11.03 0.32
N VAL A 130 6.08 12.27 -0.07
CA VAL A 130 7.07 13.36 -0.06
C VAL A 130 7.20 13.94 1.34
N ASP A 131 8.40 13.89 1.92
CA ASP A 131 8.72 14.55 3.19
C ASP A 131 9.15 16.00 2.95
N ALA A 132 8.19 16.92 3.01
CA ALA A 132 8.42 18.36 2.96
C ALA A 132 7.68 19.07 4.09
N PRO A 133 8.20 20.15 4.69
CA PRO A 133 7.58 20.78 5.86
C PRO A 133 6.11 21.20 5.67
N HIS A 134 5.70 21.58 4.46
CA HIS A 134 4.30 21.95 4.17
C HIS A 134 3.36 20.76 3.95
N MET A 135 3.89 19.54 3.97
CA MET A 135 3.12 18.29 3.86
C MET A 135 2.73 17.72 5.22
N TRP A 136 3.06 18.43 6.30
CA TRP A 136 2.80 17.97 7.65
C TRP A 136 1.92 18.95 8.39
N ASP A 137 0.90 18.41 9.04
CA ASP A 137 0.17 19.12 10.08
C ASP A 137 0.26 18.31 11.38
N SER A 138 -0.11 18.94 12.49
CA SER A 138 0.03 18.35 13.81
C SER A 138 -1.20 18.61 14.67
N PHE A 139 -1.49 17.65 15.53
CA PHE A 139 -2.48 17.82 16.58
C PHE A 139 -1.89 17.41 17.91
N GLN A 140 -2.39 18.04 18.97
CA GLN A 140 -1.99 17.71 20.33
C GLN A 140 -3.24 17.35 21.13
N ASN A 141 -3.29 16.11 21.57
CA ASN A 141 -4.26 15.67 22.57
C ASN A 141 -3.89 16.31 23.92
N SER A 142 -4.88 16.64 24.75
CA SER A 142 -4.74 17.48 25.96
C SER A 142 -3.60 17.08 26.90
N ASP A 143 -3.24 15.78 26.94
CA ASP A 143 -2.18 15.22 27.78
C ASP A 143 -1.20 14.30 26.99
N GLY A 144 -1.29 14.29 25.66
CA GLY A 144 -0.51 13.40 24.78
C GLY A 144 0.72 14.08 24.15
N PRO A 145 1.61 13.29 23.53
CA PRO A 145 2.63 13.85 22.63
C PRO A 145 1.97 14.60 21.46
N VAL A 146 2.73 15.49 20.82
CA VAL A 146 2.32 16.04 19.53
C VAL A 146 2.36 14.91 18.51
N GLU A 147 1.24 14.70 17.83
CA GLU A 147 1.10 13.73 16.75
C GLU A 147 1.11 14.48 15.42
N TYR A 148 1.76 13.90 14.42
CA TYR A 148 1.84 14.46 13.07
C TYR A 148 1.01 13.61 12.13
N TYR A 149 0.44 14.26 11.11
CA TYR A 149 -0.18 13.56 10.00
C TYR A 149 0.25 14.21 8.69
N HIS A 150 0.36 13.37 7.66
CA HIS A 150 0.74 13.80 6.33
C HIS A 150 -0.50 14.34 5.60
N GLU A 151 -0.40 15.56 5.07
CA GLU A 151 -1.46 16.16 4.27
C GLU A 151 -1.50 15.55 2.87
N PHE A 152 -2.71 15.38 2.32
CA PHE A 152 -2.85 14.99 0.92
C PHE A 152 -2.26 16.08 0.00
N PRO A 153 -1.45 15.72 -1.02
CA PRO A 153 -0.75 16.68 -1.86
C PRO A 153 -1.67 17.61 -2.64
N ARG A 154 -1.23 18.86 -2.80
CA ARG A 154 -1.94 19.91 -3.57
C ARG A 154 -1.24 20.28 -4.87
N SER A 155 -0.10 19.66 -5.16
CA SER A 155 0.67 19.89 -6.37
C SER A 155 1.37 18.61 -6.86
N PRO A 156 1.69 18.50 -8.16
CA PRO A 156 2.32 17.31 -8.73
C PRO A 156 3.65 16.93 -8.06
N ARG A 157 4.41 17.91 -7.57
CA ARG A 157 5.75 17.71 -6.99
C ARG A 157 5.71 17.19 -5.56
N ASP A 158 4.56 17.27 -4.92
CA ASP A 158 4.36 16.87 -3.52
C ASP A 158 3.79 15.46 -3.40
N ALA A 159 3.47 14.81 -4.52
CA ALA A 159 2.79 13.52 -4.54
C ALA A 159 3.78 12.36 -4.61
N GLY A 160 3.70 11.47 -3.63
CA GLY A 160 4.41 10.20 -3.60
C GLY A 160 3.63 9.07 -4.29
N ALA A 161 4.22 7.87 -4.28
CA ALA A 161 3.61 6.66 -4.81
C ALA A 161 2.28 6.33 -4.10
N HIS A 162 2.23 6.47 -2.78
CA HIS A 162 1.04 6.18 -1.97
C HIS A 162 -0.12 7.13 -2.30
N ASP A 163 0.19 8.42 -2.44
CA ASP A 163 -0.80 9.47 -2.75
C ASP A 163 -1.46 9.30 -4.12
N LEU A 164 -0.76 8.61 -5.04
CA LEU A 164 -1.11 8.46 -6.44
C LEU A 164 -1.62 7.05 -6.80
N ALA A 165 -1.56 6.11 -5.86
CA ALA A 165 -2.11 4.77 -6.04
C ALA A 165 -3.64 4.78 -6.19
N VAL A 166 -4.24 3.62 -6.51
CA VAL A 166 -5.71 3.51 -6.55
C VAL A 166 -6.29 3.93 -5.20
N ASN A 167 -7.36 4.73 -5.17
CA ASN A 167 -7.94 5.12 -3.90
C ASN A 167 -8.57 3.91 -3.19
N GLU A 168 -8.06 3.51 -2.02
CA GLU A 168 -8.56 2.33 -1.30
C GLU A 168 -10.04 2.41 -0.92
N GLY A 169 -10.52 3.60 -0.56
CA GLY A 169 -11.89 3.80 -0.08
C GLY A 169 -12.93 3.93 -1.20
N ARG A 170 -12.57 4.55 -2.32
CA ARG A 170 -13.49 4.90 -3.42
C ARG A 170 -13.22 4.14 -4.72
N GLY A 171 -12.04 3.55 -4.86
CA GLY A 171 -11.52 3.05 -6.13
C GLY A 171 -11.11 4.16 -7.10
N GLY A 172 -10.42 3.76 -8.16
CA GLY A 172 -9.99 4.64 -9.24
C GLY A 172 -9.06 5.79 -8.81
N PHE A 173 -8.89 6.75 -9.73
CA PHE A 173 -7.85 7.79 -9.65
C PHE A 173 -8.42 9.22 -9.59
N ASN A 174 -9.68 9.40 -9.19
CA ASN A 174 -10.30 10.74 -9.21
C ASN A 174 -9.56 11.80 -8.36
N HIS A 175 -8.81 11.37 -7.35
CA HIS A 175 -8.00 12.23 -6.49
C HIS A 175 -6.82 12.88 -7.23
N TRP A 176 -6.35 12.30 -8.35
CA TRP A 176 -5.28 12.87 -9.19
C TRP A 176 -5.60 14.29 -9.65
N ARG A 177 -6.88 14.60 -9.90
CA ARG A 177 -7.31 15.95 -10.31
C ARG A 177 -7.05 17.00 -9.24
N ALA A 178 -7.12 16.64 -7.97
CA ALA A 178 -6.84 17.56 -6.86
C ALA A 178 -5.35 17.93 -6.78
N VAL A 179 -4.49 17.05 -7.29
CA VAL A 179 -3.03 17.22 -7.33
C VAL A 179 -2.59 17.93 -8.61
N GLY A 180 -3.43 17.97 -9.65
CA GLY A 180 -3.14 18.62 -10.93
C GLY A 180 -2.76 17.68 -12.08
N PHE A 181 -3.00 16.38 -11.90
CA PHE A 181 -2.85 15.36 -12.94
C PHE A 181 -4.17 15.06 -13.64
N ASP A 182 -4.09 14.66 -14.91
CA ASP A 182 -5.20 14.06 -15.63
C ASP A 182 -5.43 12.61 -15.17
N VAL A 183 -6.69 12.21 -15.10
CA VAL A 183 -7.06 10.82 -14.77
C VAL A 183 -6.91 9.94 -16.01
N PRO A 184 -6.44 8.68 -15.89
CA PRO A 184 -6.40 7.76 -17.02
C PRO A 184 -7.76 7.68 -17.73
N LYS A 185 -7.71 7.71 -19.06
CA LYS A 185 -8.91 7.51 -19.90
C LYS A 185 -9.35 6.04 -19.94
N ILE A 186 -8.49 5.14 -19.48
CA ILE A 186 -8.72 3.70 -19.40
C ILE A 186 -9.33 3.41 -18.04
N GLU A 187 -10.51 2.79 -18.03
CA GLU A 187 -11.15 2.32 -16.81
C GLU A 187 -10.45 1.06 -16.31
N LEU A 188 -10.10 1.02 -15.02
CA LEU A 188 -9.51 -0.16 -14.39
C LEU A 188 -10.57 -1.26 -14.31
N ALA A 189 -10.30 -2.42 -14.91
CA ALA A 189 -11.17 -3.58 -14.83
C ALA A 189 -11.24 -4.10 -13.39
N SER A 190 -12.40 -4.63 -12.98
CA SER A 190 -12.60 -5.15 -11.62
C SER A 190 -11.67 -6.33 -11.29
N ASP A 191 -11.37 -7.18 -12.27
CA ASP A 191 -10.40 -8.27 -12.14
C ASP A 191 -8.92 -7.84 -12.25
N LEU A 192 -8.69 -6.52 -12.41
CA LEU A 192 -7.38 -5.90 -12.60
C LEU A 192 -6.62 -6.39 -13.86
N SER A 193 -7.31 -7.00 -14.82
CA SER A 193 -6.69 -7.57 -16.02
C SER A 193 -5.97 -6.56 -16.91
N ASN A 194 -6.32 -5.27 -16.82
CA ASN A 194 -5.70 -4.17 -17.57
C ASN A 194 -4.85 -3.23 -16.69
N ILE A 195 -4.49 -3.64 -15.47
CA ILE A 195 -3.80 -2.75 -14.51
C ILE A 195 -2.43 -2.27 -15.03
N ASP A 196 -1.72 -3.07 -15.82
CA ASP A 196 -0.46 -2.64 -16.43
C ASP A 196 -0.65 -1.52 -17.47
N GLU A 197 -1.73 -1.58 -18.25
CA GLU A 197 -2.07 -0.54 -19.22
C GLU A 197 -2.41 0.78 -18.50
N VAL A 198 -3.15 0.68 -17.40
CA VAL A 198 -3.46 1.81 -16.53
C VAL A 198 -2.17 2.39 -15.93
N VAL A 199 -1.28 1.56 -15.37
CA VAL A 199 0.01 2.00 -14.82
C VAL A 199 0.88 2.69 -15.87
N ALA A 200 0.90 2.18 -17.11
CA ALA A 200 1.62 2.83 -18.20
C ALA A 200 1.07 4.24 -18.47
N ALA A 201 -0.26 4.38 -18.55
CA ALA A 201 -0.90 5.68 -18.74
C ALA A 201 -0.64 6.66 -17.58
N LEU A 202 -0.64 6.16 -16.33
CA LEU A 202 -0.27 6.96 -15.14
C LEU A 202 1.17 7.46 -15.24
N LYS A 203 2.12 6.58 -15.58
CA LYS A 203 3.54 6.94 -15.73
C LYS A 203 3.77 7.95 -16.86
N ASP A 204 3.03 7.85 -17.95
CA ASP A 204 3.10 8.82 -19.05
C ASP A 204 2.59 10.21 -18.65
N GLU A 205 1.51 10.27 -17.86
CA GLU A 205 1.00 11.52 -17.30
C GLU A 205 2.01 12.16 -16.33
N LEU A 206 2.63 11.36 -15.46
CA LEU A 206 3.69 11.84 -14.56
C LEU A 206 4.85 12.49 -15.35
N ARG A 207 5.33 11.82 -16.40
CA ARG A 207 6.37 12.37 -17.28
C ARG A 207 5.91 13.63 -18.01
N ALA A 208 4.66 13.68 -18.47
CA ALA A 208 4.10 14.85 -19.14
C ALA A 208 4.03 16.08 -18.21
N LYS A 209 3.90 15.88 -16.89
CA LYS A 209 3.99 16.94 -15.86
C LYS A 209 5.41 17.21 -15.35
N GLY A 210 6.41 16.57 -15.94
CA GLY A 210 7.82 16.78 -15.61
C GLY A 210 8.27 16.07 -14.33
N ILE A 211 7.57 15.00 -13.92
CA ILE A 211 8.05 14.09 -12.88
C ILE A 211 9.03 13.11 -13.51
N GLU A 212 10.25 13.07 -12.99
CA GLU A 212 11.28 12.15 -13.46
C GLU A 212 11.05 10.75 -12.87
N LEU A 213 11.00 9.76 -13.75
CA LEU A 213 10.91 8.33 -13.40
C LEU A 213 12.21 7.64 -13.83
N LYS A 214 12.65 6.63 -13.08
CA LYS A 214 13.82 5.80 -13.39
C LYS A 214 13.63 4.96 -14.66
#